data_AF-A0A217EE84-F1
#
_entry.id   AF-A0A217EE84-F1
#
_cell.length_a   1.000
_cell.length_b   1.000
_cell.length_c   1.000
_cell.angle_alpha   90.00
_cell.angle_beta   90.00
_cell.angle_gamma   90.00
#
_symmetry.space_group_name_H-M   'P 1'
#
loop_
_entity.id
_entity.type
_entity.pdbx_description
1 polymer ?
#
loop_
_entity_poly.entity_id
_entity_poly.type
_entity_poly.pdbx_seq_one_letter_code
_entity_poly.pdbx_strand_id
1 'polypeptide(L)'
;MKVNYFKKFLVITLIFVMQFQCVYATAIIDGWSFGNPVQNGVTTTYDVTKEAAGRVFESTISISSSTTQIVKYLIKDGSSELAMAAMMQAVPNGKDFIIFNQNLNYTLKENNQNTPKYKYSSPFDYGDVYTLTQARNHLKRSLNEYPGEGNYFITVCIDLKEKYECYWGNKREESEPLRSVYFSRTSNDEYNSRVKSKTLSLKTIANKIINLANQENSAAKDYIAASNQDLVDNDEKKKKSLAAQLDAKLQKAQTKQPNDCPSGIRNKNGDCWICSKESHYPITRATRDAKTATRGKSCQQITDRAVKAANANLFRNLINARVNENSCWLPPDENHIKRLNEDRIALSYCEN
;
A
#
# COMPACT_ATOMS: atom_id res chain seq x y z
N MET A 1 24.03 -35.67 7.22
CA MET A 1 22.70 -35.11 7.57
C MET A 1 22.44 -33.64 7.16
N LYS A 2 23.40 -32.88 6.60
CA LYS A 2 23.22 -31.42 6.32
C LYS A 2 22.64 -31.06 4.93
N VAL A 3 22.67 -31.96 3.95
CA VAL A 3 22.28 -31.65 2.55
C VAL A 3 20.75 -31.58 2.35
N ASN A 4 19.98 -32.29 3.19
CA ASN A 4 18.53 -32.41 3.00
C ASN A 4 17.74 -31.16 3.48
N TYR A 5 18.29 -30.41 4.44
CA TYR A 5 17.66 -29.18 4.94
C TYR A 5 17.80 -28.02 3.95
N PHE A 6 18.93 -27.94 3.24
CA PHE A 6 19.17 -26.86 2.28
C PHE A 6 18.23 -26.95 1.06
N LYS A 7 17.97 -28.18 0.57
CA LYS A 7 16.98 -28.40 -0.49
C LYS A 7 15.55 -28.05 -0.06
N LYS A 8 15.16 -28.42 1.17
CA LYS A 8 13.82 -28.08 1.69
C LYS A 8 13.63 -26.59 1.92
N PHE A 9 14.66 -25.91 2.44
CA PHE A 9 14.65 -24.46 2.61
C PHE A 9 14.52 -23.74 1.26
N LEU A 10 15.33 -24.12 0.27
CA LEU A 10 15.34 -23.48 -1.05
C LEU A 10 14.02 -23.68 -1.82
N VAL A 11 13.36 -24.84 -1.67
CA VAL A 11 12.03 -25.09 -2.24
C VAL A 11 10.96 -24.23 -1.55
N ILE A 12 11.00 -24.10 -0.23
CA ILE A 12 10.06 -23.23 0.51
C ILE A 12 10.27 -21.76 0.13
N THR A 13 11.53 -21.30 -0.02
CA THR A 13 11.82 -19.93 -0.44
C THR A 13 11.38 -19.67 -1.88
N LEU A 14 11.56 -20.63 -2.81
CA LEU A 14 11.09 -20.51 -4.20
C LEU A 14 9.55 -20.46 -4.29
N ILE A 15 8.84 -21.28 -3.51
CA ILE A 15 7.38 -21.22 -3.43
C ILE A 15 6.93 -19.88 -2.85
N PHE A 16 7.61 -19.37 -1.83
CA PHE A 16 7.31 -18.07 -1.24
C PHE A 16 7.55 -16.93 -2.25
N VAL A 17 8.68 -16.94 -2.99
CA VAL A 17 8.98 -15.90 -4.00
C VAL A 17 7.99 -15.96 -5.18
N MET A 18 7.54 -17.14 -5.59
CA MET A 18 6.51 -17.26 -6.64
C MET A 18 5.11 -16.81 -6.18
N GLN A 19 4.79 -16.90 -4.88
CA GLN A 19 3.51 -16.42 -4.34
C GLN A 19 3.43 -14.89 -4.22
N PHE A 20 4.58 -14.18 -4.27
CA PHE A 20 4.64 -12.71 -4.16
C PHE A 20 4.87 -11.98 -5.48
N GLN A 21 4.94 -12.69 -6.61
CA GLN A 21 4.86 -12.06 -7.92
C GLN A 21 3.44 -12.19 -8.43
N CYS A 22 2.63 -11.13 -8.26
CA CYS A 22 1.51 -10.91 -9.17
C CYS A 22 2.11 -10.83 -10.58
N VAL A 23 2.09 -11.93 -11.31
CA VAL A 23 2.43 -11.94 -12.74
C VAL A 23 1.29 -11.22 -13.44
N TYR A 24 1.40 -9.90 -13.52
CA TYR A 24 0.54 -9.12 -14.41
C TYR A 24 0.92 -9.54 -15.83
N ALA A 25 -0.05 -10.09 -16.57
CA ALA A 25 0.16 -10.34 -17.98
C ALA A 25 0.47 -9.01 -18.65
N THR A 26 1.51 -8.98 -19.51
CA THR A 26 1.82 -7.80 -20.32
C THR A 26 0.65 -7.54 -21.27
N ALA A 27 -0.18 -6.55 -20.94
CA ALA A 27 -1.30 -6.15 -21.77
C ALA A 27 -0.80 -5.40 -23.01
N ILE A 28 -1.43 -5.65 -24.16
CA ILE A 28 -1.17 -4.89 -25.39
C ILE A 28 -2.43 -4.13 -25.77
N ILE A 29 -2.33 -2.80 -25.84
CA ILE A 29 -3.43 -1.93 -26.25
C ILE A 29 -2.98 -1.12 -27.46
N ASP A 30 -3.56 -1.41 -28.62
CA ASP A 30 -3.31 -0.66 -29.87
C ASP A 30 -1.81 -0.49 -30.22
N GLY A 31 -1.07 -1.60 -30.08
CA GLY A 31 0.38 -1.66 -30.30
C GLY A 31 1.24 -1.12 -29.15
N TRP A 32 0.64 -0.58 -28.08
CA TRP A 32 1.35 -0.25 -26.85
C TRP A 32 1.47 -1.47 -25.96
N SER A 33 2.69 -1.87 -25.63
CA SER A 33 2.99 -2.90 -24.64
C SER A 33 3.05 -2.28 -23.24
N PHE A 34 2.24 -2.79 -22.31
CA PHE A 34 2.20 -2.37 -20.92
C PHE A 34 3.15 -3.24 -20.10
N GLY A 35 4.12 -2.59 -19.46
CA GLY A 35 5.07 -3.20 -18.53
C GLY A 35 4.49 -3.38 -17.13
N ASN A 36 5.36 -3.69 -16.18
CA ASN A 36 4.97 -3.99 -14.81
C ASN A 36 4.31 -2.78 -14.13
N PRO A 37 3.11 -2.93 -13.56
CA PRO A 37 2.46 -1.84 -12.85
C PRO A 37 3.15 -1.51 -11.53
N VAL A 38 3.12 -0.23 -11.15
CA VAL A 38 3.52 0.28 -9.84
C VAL A 38 2.30 0.90 -9.15
N GLN A 39 1.91 0.36 -7.99
CA GLN A 39 0.76 0.84 -7.22
C GLN A 39 1.15 1.87 -6.15
N ASN A 40 0.56 3.07 -6.22
CA ASN A 40 0.71 4.14 -5.24
C ASN A 40 -0.67 4.68 -4.82
N GLY A 41 -1.08 4.40 -3.57
CA GLY A 41 -2.45 4.69 -3.11
C GLY A 41 -3.52 4.10 -4.04
N VAL A 42 -4.37 4.96 -4.60
CA VAL A 42 -5.42 4.59 -5.58
C VAL A 42 -4.95 4.54 -7.05
N THR A 43 -3.69 4.87 -7.32
CA THR A 43 -3.17 5.03 -8.68
C THR A 43 -2.23 3.89 -9.03
N THR A 44 -2.45 3.28 -10.20
CA THR A 44 -1.54 2.32 -10.83
C THR A 44 -0.85 3.01 -11.99
N THR A 45 0.49 3.01 -12.00
CA THR A 45 1.28 3.53 -13.12
C THR A 45 1.86 2.37 -13.91
N TYR A 46 1.75 2.43 -15.23
CA TYR A 46 2.34 1.48 -16.17
C TYR A 46 3.42 2.19 -16.97
N ASP A 47 4.59 1.57 -17.05
CA ASP A 47 5.56 1.88 -18.10
C ASP A 47 5.03 1.27 -19.40
N VAL A 48 5.00 2.02 -20.49
CA VAL A 48 4.45 1.58 -21.77
C VAL A 48 5.42 1.83 -22.90
N THR A 49 5.44 0.92 -23.87
CA THR A 49 6.32 1.02 -25.04
C THR A 49 5.57 0.77 -26.34
N LYS A 50 5.94 1.45 -27.42
CA LYS A 50 5.42 1.19 -28.77
C LYS A 50 6.52 1.36 -29.79
N GLU A 51 6.66 0.41 -30.71
CA GLU A 51 7.55 0.56 -31.85
C GLU A 51 6.84 1.34 -32.97
N ALA A 52 7.43 2.43 -33.42
CA ALA A 52 6.93 3.20 -34.55
C ALA A 52 8.10 3.72 -35.40
N ALA A 53 8.01 3.56 -36.73
CA ALA A 53 9.04 3.98 -37.68
C ALA A 53 10.47 3.46 -37.33
N GLY A 54 10.57 2.22 -36.84
CA GLY A 54 11.85 1.59 -36.48
C GLY A 54 12.50 2.13 -35.21
N ARG A 55 11.75 2.85 -34.36
CA ARG A 55 12.19 3.35 -33.05
C ARG A 55 11.22 2.89 -31.96
N VAL A 56 11.76 2.56 -30.80
CA VAL A 56 10.97 2.28 -29.59
C VAL A 56 10.67 3.59 -28.88
N PHE A 57 9.39 3.86 -28.67
CA PHE A 57 8.91 4.98 -27.86
C PHE A 57 8.52 4.47 -26.49
N GLU A 58 9.09 5.08 -25.45
CA GLU A 58 8.77 4.80 -24.06
C GLU A 58 7.91 5.95 -23.50
N SER A 59 6.93 5.61 -22.66
CA SER A 59 6.24 6.59 -21.83
C SER A 59 5.68 5.92 -20.58
N THR A 60 5.00 6.70 -19.75
CA THR A 60 4.21 6.21 -18.62
C THR A 60 2.74 6.57 -18.76
N ILE A 61 1.85 5.74 -18.20
CA ILE A 61 0.44 6.07 -18.05
C ILE A 61 -0.07 5.68 -16.67
N SER A 62 -0.84 6.57 -16.06
CA SER A 62 -1.40 6.36 -14.73
C SER A 62 -2.91 6.19 -14.81
N ILE A 63 -3.41 5.19 -14.09
CA ILE A 63 -4.82 4.87 -13.97
C ILE A 63 -5.19 4.99 -12.49
N SER A 64 -6.14 5.87 -12.18
CA SER A 64 -6.70 6.00 -10.84
C SER A 64 -8.15 5.55 -10.87
N SER A 65 -8.52 4.66 -9.96
CA SER A 65 -9.90 4.21 -9.82
C SER A 65 -10.74 5.21 -9.04
N SER A 66 -11.87 5.59 -9.62
CA SER A 66 -12.94 6.35 -8.97
C SER A 66 -13.82 5.44 -8.10
N THR A 67 -14.55 6.03 -7.15
CA THR A 67 -15.55 5.31 -6.35
C THR A 67 -16.51 4.49 -7.21
N THR A 68 -16.97 5.06 -8.33
CA THR A 68 -17.89 4.37 -9.25
C THR A 68 -17.24 3.14 -9.89
N GLN A 69 -15.96 3.21 -10.23
CA GLN A 69 -15.23 2.06 -10.79
C GLN A 69 -15.05 0.96 -9.74
N ILE A 70 -14.65 1.33 -8.52
CA ILE A 70 -14.54 0.39 -7.40
C ILE A 70 -15.89 -0.28 -7.07
N VAL A 71 -17.00 0.47 -7.11
CA VAL A 71 -18.34 -0.10 -6.93
C VAL A 71 -18.68 -1.10 -8.05
N LYS A 72 -18.42 -0.75 -9.31
CA LYS A 72 -18.64 -1.67 -10.43
C LYS A 72 -17.82 -2.96 -10.28
N TYR A 73 -16.56 -2.81 -9.88
CA TYR A 73 -15.67 -3.95 -9.66
C TYR A 73 -16.12 -4.80 -8.46
N LEU A 74 -16.59 -4.19 -7.37
CA LEU A 74 -17.21 -4.91 -6.24
C LEU A 74 -18.48 -5.67 -6.64
N ILE A 75 -19.28 -5.16 -7.58
CA ILE A 75 -20.46 -5.88 -8.08
C ILE A 75 -20.03 -7.08 -8.92
N LYS A 76 -18.98 -6.93 -9.73
CA LYS A 76 -18.45 -7.97 -10.61
C LYS A 76 -17.73 -9.09 -9.84
N ASP A 77 -16.79 -8.72 -8.99
CA ASP A 77 -15.82 -9.63 -8.35
C ASP A 77 -15.90 -9.58 -6.81
N GLY A 78 -17.06 -9.17 -6.29
CA GLY A 78 -17.28 -8.98 -4.85
C GLY A 78 -17.12 -10.23 -3.99
N SER A 79 -17.19 -11.43 -4.56
CA SER A 79 -16.96 -12.70 -3.86
C SER A 79 -15.50 -13.16 -3.90
N SER A 80 -14.62 -12.46 -4.62
CA SER A 80 -13.20 -12.80 -4.68
C SER A 80 -12.52 -12.63 -3.32
N GLU A 81 -11.44 -13.39 -3.09
CA GLU A 81 -10.64 -13.30 -1.87
C GLU A 81 -10.08 -11.88 -1.65
N LEU A 82 -9.62 -11.22 -2.72
CA LEU A 82 -9.15 -9.84 -2.70
C LEU A 82 -10.26 -8.86 -2.29
N ALA A 83 -11.47 -9.02 -2.83
CA ALA A 83 -12.61 -8.19 -2.46
C ALA A 83 -12.98 -8.38 -0.98
N MET A 84 -13.02 -9.62 -0.51
CA MET A 84 -13.27 -9.95 0.89
C MET A 84 -12.21 -9.34 1.82
N ALA A 85 -10.93 -9.49 1.49
CA ALA A 85 -9.82 -8.93 2.26
C ALA A 85 -9.93 -7.40 2.38
N ALA A 86 -10.19 -6.69 1.29
CA ALA A 86 -10.37 -5.25 1.28
C ALA A 86 -11.62 -4.81 2.08
N MET A 87 -12.75 -5.52 1.93
CA MET A 87 -13.99 -5.21 2.66
C MET A 87 -13.87 -5.43 4.17
N MET A 88 -13.16 -6.48 4.59
CA MET A 88 -12.89 -6.75 6.01
C MET A 88 -12.11 -5.62 6.68
N GLN A 89 -11.20 -4.97 5.95
CA GLN A 89 -10.48 -3.78 6.44
C GLN A 89 -11.39 -2.54 6.46
N ALA A 90 -12.28 -2.39 5.48
CA ALA A 90 -13.21 -1.25 5.40
C ALA A 90 -14.34 -1.30 6.45
N VAL A 91 -14.73 -2.50 6.89
CA VAL A 91 -15.75 -2.71 7.93
C VAL A 91 -15.13 -3.53 9.06
N PRO A 92 -14.26 -2.91 9.89
CA PRO A 92 -13.65 -3.62 11.00
C PRO A 92 -14.77 -4.10 11.94
N ASN A 93 -14.73 -5.38 12.30
CA ASN A 93 -15.74 -6.11 13.09
C ASN A 93 -16.97 -6.62 12.34
N GLY A 94 -17.03 -6.49 11.02
CA GLY A 94 -18.01 -7.23 10.22
C GLY A 94 -17.66 -8.73 10.05
N LYS A 95 -18.70 -9.54 9.86
CA LYS A 95 -18.71 -10.96 9.48
C LYS A 95 -19.87 -11.23 8.52
N ASP A 96 -19.85 -12.39 7.88
CA ASP A 96 -20.89 -12.87 6.95
C ASP A 96 -21.28 -11.82 5.90
N PHE A 97 -20.28 -11.36 5.16
CA PHE A 97 -20.41 -10.34 4.13
C PHE A 97 -21.19 -10.87 2.94
N ILE A 98 -22.36 -10.29 2.68
CA ILE A 98 -23.20 -10.61 1.52
C ILE A 98 -23.41 -9.34 0.72
N ILE A 99 -22.94 -9.33 -0.53
CA ILE A 99 -23.22 -8.23 -1.46
C ILE A 99 -24.55 -8.50 -2.16
N PHE A 100 -25.50 -7.59 -2.02
CA PHE A 100 -26.81 -7.67 -2.64
C PHE A 100 -27.33 -6.28 -3.03
N ASN A 101 -27.82 -6.11 -4.26
CA ASN A 101 -28.47 -4.88 -4.76
C ASN A 101 -27.76 -3.57 -4.33
N GLN A 102 -26.48 -3.45 -4.67
CA GLN A 102 -25.62 -2.29 -4.37
C GLN A 102 -25.35 -2.01 -2.88
N ASN A 103 -25.66 -2.98 -2.02
CA ASN A 103 -25.38 -2.92 -0.60
C ASN A 103 -24.57 -4.13 -0.14
N LEU A 104 -23.81 -3.93 0.93
CA LEU A 104 -23.18 -4.98 1.71
C LEU A 104 -24.01 -5.18 2.97
N ASN A 105 -24.56 -6.38 3.11
CA ASN A 105 -25.11 -6.85 4.36
C ASN A 105 -24.02 -7.58 5.14
N TYR A 106 -23.92 -7.31 6.43
CA TYR A 106 -22.94 -7.95 7.31
C TYR A 106 -23.51 -8.10 8.72
N THR A 107 -23.07 -9.13 9.42
CA THR A 107 -23.28 -9.28 10.87
C THR A 107 -22.10 -8.68 11.60
N LEU A 108 -22.33 -8.10 12.77
CA LEU A 108 -21.20 -7.76 13.64
C LEU A 108 -20.67 -9.04 14.30
N LYS A 109 -19.35 -9.09 14.53
CA LYS A 109 -18.69 -10.21 15.23
C LYS A 109 -19.37 -10.56 16.56
N GLU A 110 -19.74 -9.53 17.33
CA GLU A 110 -20.46 -9.65 18.61
C GLU A 110 -21.83 -10.33 18.47
N ASN A 111 -22.44 -10.30 17.28
CA ASN A 111 -23.74 -10.91 17.01
C ASN A 111 -23.68 -12.08 16.02
N ASN A 112 -22.55 -12.78 15.97
CA ASN A 112 -22.39 -13.96 15.12
C ASN A 112 -22.20 -15.21 16.01
N GLN A 113 -23.10 -16.18 15.86
CA GLN A 113 -23.09 -17.44 16.64
C GLN A 113 -21.81 -18.26 16.42
N ASN A 114 -21.22 -18.15 15.22
CA ASN A 114 -20.01 -18.86 14.83
C ASN A 114 -18.73 -18.08 15.15
N THR A 115 -18.83 -16.87 15.71
CA THR A 115 -17.64 -16.13 16.15
C THR A 115 -17.32 -16.51 17.58
N PRO A 116 -16.25 -17.28 17.84
CA PRO A 116 -15.87 -17.60 19.21
C PRO A 116 -15.49 -16.32 19.96
N LYS A 117 -16.03 -16.18 21.16
CA LYS A 117 -15.65 -15.14 22.11
C LYS A 117 -14.50 -15.69 22.95
N TYR A 118 -13.55 -14.85 23.30
CA TYR A 118 -12.49 -15.22 24.22
C TYR A 118 -12.83 -14.64 25.58
N LYS A 119 -12.99 -15.53 26.56
CA LYS A 119 -13.19 -15.14 27.95
C LYS A 119 -11.89 -15.32 28.70
N TYR A 120 -11.48 -14.27 29.40
CA TYR A 120 -10.31 -14.32 30.24
C TYR A 120 -10.72 -14.31 31.72
N SER A 121 -10.25 -15.31 32.46
CA SER A 121 -10.24 -15.27 33.92
C SER A 121 -8.79 -14.97 34.34
N SER A 122 -8.57 -13.72 34.71
CA SER A 122 -7.35 -13.26 35.37
C SER A 122 -7.60 -13.24 36.88
N PRO A 123 -6.56 -13.39 37.71
CA PRO A 123 -6.62 -12.83 39.07
C PRO A 123 -6.74 -11.29 39.08
N PHE A 124 -6.52 -10.61 37.95
CA PHE A 124 -6.40 -9.15 37.85
C PHE A 124 -7.61 -8.42 37.24
N ASP A 125 -8.48 -9.11 36.49
CA ASP A 125 -9.60 -8.53 35.73
C ASP A 125 -10.48 -9.64 35.11
N TYR A 126 -11.75 -9.32 34.85
CA TYR A 126 -12.68 -10.14 34.08
C TYR A 126 -13.10 -9.37 32.83
N GLY A 127 -12.73 -9.91 31.67
CA GLY A 127 -12.96 -9.24 30.39
C GLY A 127 -13.37 -10.22 29.30
N ASP A 128 -14.27 -9.72 28.47
CA ASP A 128 -14.86 -10.39 27.34
C ASP A 128 -14.33 -9.75 26.05
N VAL A 129 -13.69 -10.53 25.17
CA VAL A 129 -13.04 -10.00 23.96
C VAL A 129 -13.32 -10.86 22.74
N TYR A 130 -13.48 -10.22 21.58
CA TYR A 130 -13.89 -10.88 20.32
C TYR A 130 -12.75 -11.17 19.36
N THR A 131 -11.56 -10.68 19.67
CA THR A 131 -10.38 -10.83 18.81
C THR A 131 -9.13 -11.05 19.64
N LEU A 132 -8.15 -11.75 19.05
CA LEU A 132 -6.83 -11.93 19.64
C LEU A 132 -6.13 -10.60 19.93
N THR A 133 -6.34 -9.59 19.07
CA THR A 133 -5.81 -8.24 19.27
C THR A 133 -6.42 -7.56 20.49
N GLN A 134 -7.75 -7.66 20.66
CA GLN A 134 -8.41 -7.14 21.86
C GLN A 134 -7.93 -7.87 23.11
N ALA A 135 -7.81 -9.20 23.06
CA ALA A 135 -7.25 -10.00 24.15
C ALA A 135 -5.85 -9.51 24.56
N ARG A 136 -4.96 -9.33 23.58
CA ARG A 136 -3.59 -8.83 23.81
C ARG A 136 -3.57 -7.41 24.37
N ASN A 137 -4.41 -6.52 23.85
CA ASN A 137 -4.51 -5.14 24.33
C ASN A 137 -5.07 -5.05 25.75
N HIS A 138 -6.07 -5.88 26.06
CA HIS A 138 -6.66 -5.96 27.38
C HIS A 138 -5.64 -6.46 28.39
N LEU A 139 -4.90 -7.53 28.08
CA LEU A 139 -3.81 -8.01 28.93
C LEU A 139 -2.74 -6.93 29.13
N LYS A 140 -2.35 -6.23 28.07
CA LYS A 140 -1.37 -5.14 28.17
C LYS A 140 -1.86 -4.04 29.11
N ARG A 141 -3.14 -3.67 29.04
CA ARG A 141 -3.75 -2.70 29.96
C ARG A 141 -3.73 -3.21 31.40
N SER A 142 -4.26 -4.40 31.66
CA SER A 142 -4.33 -4.99 33.00
C SER A 142 -2.94 -5.15 33.63
N LEU A 143 -1.92 -5.54 32.84
CA LEU A 143 -0.53 -5.61 33.31
C LEU A 143 0.07 -4.23 33.66
N ASN A 144 -0.36 -3.16 32.98
CA ASN A 144 0.09 -1.79 33.28
C ASN A 144 -0.62 -1.19 34.50
N GLU A 145 -1.85 -1.62 34.80
CA GLU A 145 -2.67 -1.14 35.92
C GLU A 145 -2.38 -1.89 37.24
N TYR A 146 -1.63 -3.00 37.19
CA TYR A 146 -1.37 -3.83 38.35
C TYR A 146 -0.50 -3.10 39.41
N PRO A 147 -0.94 -3.04 40.69
CA PRO A 147 -0.20 -2.38 41.75
C PRO A 147 1.07 -3.15 42.08
N GLY A 148 2.22 -2.52 41.84
CA GLY A 148 3.54 -3.16 41.91
C GLY A 148 4.24 -3.10 40.56
N GLU A 149 4.64 -1.88 40.20
CA GLU A 149 5.59 -1.52 39.13
C GLU A 149 5.18 -1.93 37.70
N GLY A 150 4.81 -0.94 36.89
CA GLY A 150 4.46 -1.03 35.46
C GLY A 150 5.60 -1.46 34.52
N ASN A 151 6.28 -2.54 34.89
CA ASN A 151 7.46 -3.11 34.26
C ASN A 151 7.16 -4.49 33.66
N TYR A 152 5.91 -4.79 33.31
CA TYR A 152 5.58 -6.05 32.67
C TYR A 152 5.62 -5.95 31.14
N PHE A 153 5.87 -7.07 30.47
CA PHE A 153 5.84 -7.16 29.01
C PHE A 153 5.26 -8.50 28.57
N ILE A 154 4.58 -8.48 27.42
CA ILE A 154 4.06 -9.68 26.75
C ILE A 154 5.15 -10.17 25.80
N THR A 155 5.69 -11.36 26.04
CA THR A 155 6.73 -11.98 25.19
C THR A 155 6.13 -12.52 23.91
N VAL A 156 5.22 -13.47 24.07
CA VAL A 156 4.58 -14.19 22.96
C VAL A 156 3.15 -14.51 23.33
N CYS A 157 2.29 -14.53 22.32
CA CYS A 157 0.98 -15.12 22.46
C CYS A 157 0.78 -16.15 21.38
N ILE A 158 0.18 -17.28 21.76
CA ILE A 158 -0.01 -18.46 20.94
C ILE A 158 -1.51 -18.70 20.80
N ASP A 159 -1.99 -18.77 19.56
CA ASP A 159 -3.36 -19.19 19.26
C ASP A 159 -3.43 -20.71 19.20
N LEU A 160 -4.08 -21.31 20.19
CA LEU A 160 -4.33 -22.74 20.27
C LEU A 160 -5.82 -22.98 19.97
N LYS A 161 -6.15 -24.19 19.50
CA LYS A 161 -7.48 -24.53 18.96
C LYS A 161 -8.66 -24.10 19.86
N GLU A 162 -8.49 -24.22 21.18
CA GLU A 162 -9.54 -23.95 22.19
C GLU A 162 -9.20 -22.79 23.13
N LYS A 163 -7.97 -22.28 23.07
CA LYS A 163 -7.51 -21.23 23.98
C LYS A 163 -6.48 -20.33 23.30
N TYR A 164 -6.42 -19.08 23.69
CA TYR A 164 -5.32 -18.20 23.36
C TYR A 164 -4.47 -18.03 24.61
N GLU A 165 -3.16 -18.26 24.51
CA GLU A 165 -2.26 -18.25 25.65
C GLU A 165 -1.21 -17.16 25.44
N CYS A 166 -1.13 -16.19 26.36
CA CYS A 166 -0.12 -15.14 26.35
C CYS A 166 0.85 -15.35 27.51
N TYR A 167 2.14 -15.33 27.19
CA TYR A 167 3.22 -15.34 28.16
C TYR A 167 3.65 -13.92 28.47
N TRP A 168 3.93 -13.65 29.73
CA TRP A 168 4.39 -12.35 30.19
C TRP A 168 5.49 -12.49 31.23
N GLY A 169 6.32 -11.45 31.33
CA GLY A 169 7.45 -11.38 32.25
C GLY A 169 7.59 -10.01 32.89
N ASN A 170 8.38 -9.93 33.95
CA ASN A 170 8.78 -8.69 34.60
C ASN A 170 10.12 -8.23 34.01
N LYS A 171 10.23 -6.97 33.59
CA LYS A 171 11.48 -6.38 33.07
C LYS A 171 12.62 -6.38 34.09
N ARG A 172 12.34 -6.54 35.39
CA ARG A 172 13.36 -6.67 36.44
C ARG A 172 13.92 -8.08 36.57
N GLU A 173 13.21 -9.08 36.06
CA GLU A 173 13.59 -10.49 36.09
C GLU A 173 13.79 -10.94 34.64
N GLU A 174 14.90 -10.49 34.02
CA GLU A 174 15.18 -10.66 32.59
C GLU A 174 15.32 -12.13 32.12
N SER A 175 15.19 -13.13 32.98
CA SER A 175 15.62 -14.49 32.67
C SER A 175 14.57 -15.54 32.33
N GLU A 176 13.24 -15.32 32.42
CA GLU A 176 12.24 -16.28 31.87
C GLU A 176 10.80 -15.73 31.90
N PRO A 177 9.90 -16.10 30.96
CA PRO A 177 8.47 -15.81 31.08
C PRO A 177 7.87 -16.63 32.23
N LEU A 178 7.78 -16.02 33.41
CA LEU A 178 7.38 -16.73 34.63
C LEU A 178 5.90 -17.11 34.68
N ARG A 179 5.05 -16.47 33.86
CA ARG A 179 3.60 -16.60 33.99
C ARG A 179 2.90 -16.59 32.64
N SER A 180 1.88 -17.44 32.51
CA SER A 180 0.98 -17.46 31.37
C SER A 180 -0.43 -17.06 31.77
N VAL A 181 -1.14 -16.53 30.78
CA VAL A 181 -2.51 -16.08 30.86
C VAL A 181 -3.29 -16.76 29.75
N TYR A 182 -4.37 -17.43 30.10
CA TYR A 182 -5.21 -18.18 29.16
C TYR A 182 -6.53 -17.47 28.92
N PHE A 183 -6.84 -17.26 27.65
CA PHE A 183 -8.13 -16.83 27.16
C PHE A 183 -8.85 -18.06 26.63
N SER A 184 -9.84 -18.56 27.35
CA SER A 184 -10.63 -19.70 26.90
C SER A 184 -11.58 -19.25 25.80
N ARG A 185 -11.65 -19.99 24.68
CA ARG A 185 -12.75 -19.79 23.73
C ARG A 185 -14.04 -20.23 24.40
N THR A 186 -15.04 -19.36 24.36
CA THR A 186 -16.41 -19.63 24.79
C THR A 186 -17.36 -19.38 23.63
N SER A 187 -18.55 -19.98 23.71
CA SER A 187 -19.66 -19.62 22.85
C SER A 187 -19.98 -18.13 23.01
N ASN A 188 -20.37 -17.49 21.92
CA ASN A 188 -20.80 -16.10 21.94
C ASN A 188 -22.13 -15.96 22.67
N ASP A 189 -22.08 -15.59 23.95
CA ASP A 189 -23.23 -15.36 24.83
C ASP A 189 -23.97 -14.05 24.54
N GLU A 190 -23.34 -13.13 23.81
CA GLU A 190 -23.96 -11.91 23.28
C GLU A 190 -24.66 -12.13 21.94
N TYR A 191 -24.57 -13.34 21.35
CA TYR A 191 -25.34 -13.68 20.16
C TYR A 191 -26.84 -13.55 20.41
N ASN A 192 -27.47 -12.65 19.66
CA ASN A 192 -28.90 -12.45 19.67
C ASN A 192 -29.46 -12.71 18.26
N SER A 193 -30.20 -13.81 18.11
CA SER A 193 -30.82 -14.20 16.84
C SER A 193 -31.81 -13.18 16.29
N ARG A 194 -32.22 -12.18 17.09
CA ARG A 194 -33.13 -11.10 16.69
C ARG A 194 -32.42 -9.86 16.17
N VAL A 195 -31.11 -9.72 16.36
CA VAL A 195 -30.35 -8.57 15.86
C VAL A 195 -30.15 -8.73 14.36
N LYS A 196 -30.69 -7.78 13.60
CA LYS A 196 -30.68 -7.80 12.13
C LYS A 196 -29.29 -7.48 11.58
N SER A 197 -28.98 -8.03 10.41
CA SER A 197 -27.80 -7.67 9.63
C SER A 197 -27.74 -6.15 9.42
N LYS A 198 -26.54 -5.58 9.55
CA LYS A 198 -26.29 -4.19 9.20
C LYS A 198 -26.08 -4.07 7.70
N THR A 199 -26.50 -2.95 7.14
CA THR A 199 -26.39 -2.66 5.71
C THR A 199 -25.52 -1.43 5.49
N LEU A 200 -24.56 -1.52 4.57
CA LEU A 200 -23.75 -0.41 4.10
C LEU A 200 -23.84 -0.31 2.58
N SER A 201 -23.94 0.90 2.05
CA SER A 201 -23.90 1.06 0.59
C SER A 201 -22.52 0.72 0.03
N LEU A 202 -22.48 0.13 -1.16
CA LEU A 202 -21.21 -0.16 -1.84
C LEU A 202 -20.41 1.12 -2.11
N LYS A 203 -21.08 2.26 -2.29
CA LYS A 203 -20.41 3.56 -2.44
C LYS A 203 -19.62 3.94 -1.17
N THR A 204 -20.20 3.73 0.01
CA THR A 204 -19.51 3.98 1.28
C THR A 204 -18.31 3.04 1.44
N ILE A 205 -18.47 1.78 1.07
CA ILE A 205 -17.39 0.78 1.15
C ILE A 205 -16.26 1.11 0.18
N ALA A 206 -16.59 1.45 -1.06
CA ALA A 206 -15.62 1.87 -2.07
C ALA A 206 -14.82 3.10 -1.60
N ASN A 207 -15.47 4.10 -0.99
CA ASN A 207 -14.77 5.26 -0.42
C ASN A 207 -13.85 4.86 0.74
N LYS A 208 -14.25 3.91 1.59
CA LYS A 208 -13.38 3.41 2.66
C LYS A 208 -12.18 2.64 2.11
N ILE A 209 -12.37 1.79 1.09
CA ILE A 209 -11.27 1.08 0.41
C ILE A 209 -10.29 2.08 -0.21
N ILE A 210 -10.79 3.12 -0.88
CA ILE A 210 -9.97 4.23 -1.42
C ILE A 210 -9.15 4.91 -0.32
N ASN A 211 -9.77 5.26 0.81
CA ASN A 211 -9.08 5.89 1.93
C ASN A 211 -8.01 4.97 2.53
N LEU A 212 -8.30 3.68 2.68
CA LEU A 212 -7.35 2.69 3.17
C LEU A 212 -6.16 2.52 2.21
N ALA A 213 -6.40 2.49 0.90
CA ALA A 213 -5.33 2.42 -0.08
C ALA A 213 -4.41 3.64 -0.02
N ASN A 214 -4.97 4.85 0.12
CA ASN A 214 -4.21 6.08 0.34
C ASN A 214 -3.43 6.10 1.67
N GLN A 215 -3.80 5.25 2.63
CA GLN A 215 -3.08 5.01 3.88
C GLN A 215 -2.11 3.83 3.78
N GLU A 216 -1.76 3.40 2.57
CA GLU A 216 -0.85 2.30 2.28
C GLU A 216 -1.28 0.93 2.84
N ASN A 217 -2.59 0.72 3.03
CA ASN A 217 -3.12 -0.60 3.37
C ASN A 217 -2.95 -1.57 2.18
N SER A 218 -2.19 -2.66 2.37
CA SER A 218 -1.85 -3.60 1.29
C SER A 218 -3.08 -4.21 0.63
N ALA A 219 -4.01 -4.77 1.40
CA ALA A 219 -5.22 -5.40 0.86
C ALA A 219 -6.07 -4.42 0.02
N ALA A 220 -6.18 -3.17 0.46
CA ALA A 220 -6.86 -2.13 -0.29
C ALA A 220 -6.11 -1.74 -1.57
N LYS A 221 -4.77 -1.63 -1.51
CA LYS A 221 -3.92 -1.35 -2.68
C LYS A 221 -3.99 -2.47 -3.71
N ASP A 222 -3.91 -3.72 -3.27
CA ASP A 222 -3.97 -4.91 -4.14
C ASP A 222 -5.33 -4.99 -4.84
N TYR A 223 -6.42 -4.72 -4.10
CA TYR A 223 -7.76 -4.67 -4.68
C TYR A 223 -7.92 -3.55 -5.71
N ILE A 224 -7.38 -2.35 -5.45
CA ILE A 224 -7.43 -1.25 -6.42
C ILE A 224 -6.55 -1.54 -7.64
N ALA A 225 -5.38 -2.16 -7.45
CA ALA A 225 -4.52 -2.59 -8.55
C ALA A 225 -5.25 -3.59 -9.46
N ALA A 226 -5.93 -4.59 -8.88
CA ALA A 226 -6.74 -5.54 -9.62
C ALA A 226 -7.90 -4.85 -10.38
N SER A 227 -8.58 -3.89 -9.72
CA SER A 227 -9.62 -3.09 -10.38
C SER A 227 -9.08 -2.25 -11.55
N ASN A 228 -7.91 -1.64 -11.40
CA ASN A 228 -7.27 -0.87 -12.46
C ASN A 228 -6.77 -1.77 -13.60
N GLN A 229 -6.29 -2.97 -13.29
CA GLN A 229 -5.92 -3.97 -14.27
C GLN A 229 -7.14 -4.44 -15.08
N ASP A 230 -8.29 -4.65 -14.43
CA ASP A 230 -9.54 -4.99 -15.12
C ASP A 230 -9.97 -3.92 -16.14
N LEU A 231 -9.69 -2.64 -15.85
CA LEU A 231 -9.92 -1.55 -16.81
C LEU A 231 -8.99 -1.62 -18.03
N VAL A 232 -7.76 -2.10 -17.85
CA VAL A 232 -6.78 -2.30 -18.93
C VAL A 232 -7.17 -3.52 -19.75
N ASP A 233 -7.61 -4.59 -19.11
CA ASP A 233 -7.84 -5.88 -19.76
C ASP A 233 -9.24 -6.02 -20.39
N ASN A 234 -10.27 -5.44 -19.76
CA ASN A 234 -11.66 -5.74 -20.07
C ASN A 234 -12.54 -4.52 -20.40
N ASP A 235 -12.12 -3.28 -20.12
CA ASP A 235 -12.91 -2.08 -20.44
C ASP A 235 -12.50 -1.46 -21.79
N GLU A 236 -13.22 -1.82 -22.84
CA GLU A 236 -12.98 -1.32 -24.22
C GLU A 236 -13.02 0.20 -24.36
N LYS A 237 -13.90 0.89 -23.60
CA LYS A 237 -13.95 2.36 -23.64
C LYS A 237 -12.69 2.95 -23.00
N LYS A 238 -12.25 2.36 -21.89
CA LYS A 238 -11.02 2.79 -21.22
C LYS A 238 -9.79 2.48 -22.07
N LYS A 239 -9.67 1.29 -22.65
CA LYS A 239 -8.59 0.93 -23.60
C LYS A 239 -8.44 1.96 -24.72
N LYS A 240 -9.53 2.29 -25.42
CA LYS A 240 -9.53 3.30 -26.49
C LYS A 240 -9.08 4.68 -25.97
N SER A 241 -9.55 5.08 -24.80
CA SER A 241 -9.13 6.35 -24.17
C SER A 241 -7.65 6.36 -23.79
N LEU A 242 -7.09 5.23 -23.32
CA LEU A 242 -5.68 5.10 -23.00
C LEU A 242 -4.82 5.13 -24.27
N ALA A 243 -5.20 4.36 -25.31
CA ALA A 243 -4.54 4.37 -26.62
C ALA A 243 -4.48 5.79 -27.21
N ALA A 244 -5.61 6.50 -27.24
CA ALA A 244 -5.65 7.86 -27.76
C ALA A 244 -4.75 8.84 -26.98
N GLN A 245 -4.67 8.69 -25.65
CA GLN A 245 -3.75 9.50 -24.83
C GLN A 245 -2.29 9.20 -25.16
N LEU A 246 -1.94 7.93 -25.32
CA LEU A 246 -0.58 7.50 -25.66
C LEU A 246 -0.19 7.88 -27.09
N ASP A 247 -1.10 7.72 -28.05
CA ASP A 247 -0.87 8.13 -29.43
C ASP A 247 -0.76 9.66 -29.55
N ALA A 248 -1.52 10.43 -28.78
CA ALA A 248 -1.33 11.88 -28.72
C ALA A 248 0.06 12.26 -28.14
N LYS A 249 0.57 11.51 -27.15
CA LYS A 249 1.95 11.68 -26.65
C LYS A 249 2.98 11.33 -27.73
N LEU A 250 2.77 10.22 -28.45
CA LEU A 250 3.61 9.78 -29.56
C LEU A 250 3.63 10.82 -30.69
N GLN A 251 2.47 11.32 -31.11
CA GLN A 251 2.36 12.36 -32.13
C GLN A 251 3.06 13.65 -31.68
N LYS A 252 2.96 14.05 -30.41
CA LYS A 252 3.74 15.18 -29.88
C LYS A 252 5.24 14.91 -29.89
N ALA A 253 5.67 13.67 -29.61
CA ALA A 253 7.07 13.29 -29.69
C ALA A 253 7.58 13.27 -31.14
N GLN A 254 6.72 12.92 -32.11
CA GLN A 254 7.04 12.87 -33.53
C GLN A 254 6.98 14.24 -34.22
N THR A 255 6.07 15.14 -33.80
CA THR A 255 5.88 16.48 -34.39
C THR A 255 6.76 17.56 -33.77
N LYS A 256 7.47 17.26 -32.67
CA LYS A 256 8.56 18.11 -32.17
C LYS A 256 9.70 18.10 -33.19
N GLN A 257 9.71 19.10 -34.08
CA GLN A 257 10.88 19.35 -34.92
C GLN A 257 12.14 19.51 -34.04
N PRO A 258 13.31 19.05 -34.53
CA PRO A 258 14.58 19.11 -33.78
C PRO A 258 15.05 20.52 -33.36
N ASN A 259 14.50 21.61 -33.89
CA ASN A 259 15.12 22.94 -33.83
C ASN A 259 14.49 23.99 -32.90
N ASP A 260 13.32 23.75 -32.31
CA ASP A 260 12.58 24.78 -31.53
C ASP A 260 12.78 24.69 -30.01
N CYS A 261 14.01 24.42 -29.55
CA CYS A 261 14.31 24.59 -28.12
C CYS A 261 14.71 26.03 -27.83
N PRO A 262 13.93 26.81 -27.05
CA PRO A 262 14.25 28.21 -26.78
C PRO A 262 15.66 28.42 -26.19
N SER A 263 16.15 27.44 -25.42
CA SER A 263 17.49 27.47 -24.83
C SER A 263 18.59 26.83 -25.68
N GLY A 264 18.21 26.09 -26.73
CA GLY A 264 19.11 25.21 -27.48
C GLY A 264 19.62 23.99 -26.69
N ILE A 265 19.12 23.72 -25.49
CA ILE A 265 19.56 22.59 -24.64
C ILE A 265 18.53 21.46 -24.68
N ARG A 266 19.02 20.23 -24.85
CA ARG A 266 18.24 18.99 -24.80
C ARG A 266 18.91 17.95 -23.90
N ASN A 267 18.11 17.08 -23.28
CA ASN A 267 18.65 15.90 -22.60
C ASN A 267 18.87 14.74 -23.59
N LYS A 268 19.35 13.59 -23.08
CA LYS A 268 19.63 12.39 -23.89
C LYS A 268 18.37 11.76 -24.51
N ASN A 269 17.19 12.07 -23.98
CA ASN A 269 15.90 11.58 -24.44
C ASN A 269 15.27 12.52 -25.47
N GLY A 270 15.92 13.65 -25.78
CA GLY A 270 15.41 14.67 -26.68
C GLY A 270 14.46 15.68 -26.03
N ASP A 271 14.25 15.61 -24.71
CA ASP A 271 13.44 16.58 -23.97
C ASP A 271 14.07 17.96 -24.03
N CYS A 272 13.23 18.97 -24.10
CA CYS A 272 13.65 20.34 -24.35
C CYS A 272 13.79 21.13 -23.05
N TRP A 273 14.90 21.83 -22.86
CA TRP A 273 15.00 22.81 -21.79
C TRP A 273 14.32 24.12 -22.21
N ILE A 274 13.23 24.48 -21.55
CA ILE A 274 12.41 25.65 -21.91
C ILE A 274 12.73 26.91 -21.09
N CYS A 275 13.44 26.76 -19.97
CA CYS A 275 13.98 27.91 -19.22
C CYS A 275 15.17 28.53 -19.96
N SER A 276 15.65 29.69 -19.52
CA SER A 276 16.79 30.36 -20.18
C SER A 276 18.04 29.46 -20.19
N LYS A 277 18.88 29.59 -21.22
CA LYS A 277 20.12 28.81 -21.35
C LYS A 277 21.05 29.03 -20.14
N GLU A 278 21.09 30.26 -19.65
CA GLU A 278 21.89 30.70 -18.50
C GLU A 278 21.42 30.04 -17.20
N SER A 279 20.13 29.69 -17.10
CA SER A 279 19.55 29.04 -15.91
C SER A 279 19.82 27.53 -15.83
N HIS A 280 20.20 26.89 -16.94
CA HIS A 280 20.39 25.44 -16.99
C HIS A 280 21.45 24.95 -16.02
N TYR A 281 22.65 25.55 -16.04
CA TYR A 281 23.72 25.13 -15.15
C TYR A 281 23.42 25.40 -13.66
N PRO A 282 22.95 26.59 -13.25
CA PRO A 282 22.54 26.84 -11.87
C PRO A 282 21.47 25.88 -11.35
N ILE A 283 20.41 25.62 -12.12
CA ILE A 283 19.29 24.78 -11.68
C ILE A 283 19.71 23.31 -11.57
N THR A 284 20.36 22.76 -12.59
CA THR A 284 20.85 21.37 -12.57
C THR A 284 21.92 21.14 -11.50
N ARG A 285 22.76 22.16 -11.21
CA ARG A 285 23.71 22.13 -10.09
C ARG A 285 22.99 22.11 -8.74
N ALA A 286 21.98 22.94 -8.53
CA ALA A 286 21.21 22.96 -7.28
C ALA A 286 20.59 21.58 -6.97
N THR A 287 20.03 20.89 -7.97
CA THR A 287 19.53 19.52 -7.79
C THR A 287 20.65 18.55 -7.42
N ARG A 288 21.82 18.65 -8.07
CA ARG A 288 22.97 17.79 -7.79
C ARG A 288 23.51 17.98 -6.38
N ASP A 289 23.59 19.22 -5.92
CA ASP A 289 24.08 19.55 -4.59
C ASP A 289 23.09 19.05 -3.52
N ALA A 290 21.78 19.27 -3.73
CA ALA A 290 20.73 18.73 -2.85
C ALA A 290 20.72 17.18 -2.84
N LYS A 291 20.96 16.54 -3.98
CA LYS A 291 21.12 15.07 -4.07
C LYS A 291 22.33 14.57 -3.31
N THR A 292 23.43 15.33 -3.34
CA THR A 292 24.64 14.98 -2.59
C THR A 292 24.40 15.09 -1.09
N ALA A 293 23.70 16.13 -0.65
CA ALA A 293 23.36 16.34 0.77
C ALA A 293 22.41 15.27 1.33
N THR A 294 21.50 14.74 0.51
CA THR A 294 20.56 13.66 0.87
C THR A 294 21.15 12.25 0.76
N ARG A 295 22.34 12.08 0.18
CA ARG A 295 22.90 10.75 -0.11
C ARG A 295 23.11 9.94 1.17
N GLY A 296 22.60 8.71 1.17
CA GLY A 296 22.71 7.77 2.30
C GLY A 296 21.83 8.14 3.51
N LYS A 297 20.99 9.17 3.40
CA LYS A 297 20.00 9.53 4.42
C LYS A 297 18.72 8.74 4.18
N SER A 298 18.14 8.23 5.26
CA SER A 298 16.84 7.56 5.28
C SER A 298 16.16 7.93 6.60
N CYS A 299 14.84 7.90 6.65
CA CYS A 299 14.08 8.13 7.87
C CYS A 299 13.30 6.90 8.34
N GLN A 300 13.31 5.82 7.54
CA GLN A 300 12.52 4.61 7.80
C GLN A 300 12.94 3.90 9.10
N GLN A 301 14.23 3.95 9.44
CA GLN A 301 14.81 3.25 10.59
C GLN A 301 15.33 4.22 11.69
N ILE A 302 15.13 5.52 11.52
CA ILE A 302 15.65 6.53 12.46
C ILE A 302 14.60 6.80 13.53
N THR A 303 14.92 6.51 14.79
CA THR A 303 14.04 6.79 15.92
C THR A 303 14.28 8.17 16.55
N ASP A 304 15.46 8.75 16.34
CA ASP A 304 15.82 10.08 16.83
C ASP A 304 15.05 11.18 16.08
N ARG A 305 14.30 12.00 16.82
CA ARG A 305 13.46 13.07 16.26
C ARG A 305 14.27 14.20 15.63
N ALA A 306 15.40 14.58 16.22
CA ALA A 306 16.24 15.65 15.69
C ALA A 306 16.89 15.23 14.37
N VAL A 307 17.33 13.98 14.27
CA VAL A 307 17.89 13.41 13.04
C VAL A 307 16.80 13.27 11.96
N LYS A 308 15.58 12.83 12.32
CA LYS A 308 14.44 12.82 11.38
C LYS A 308 14.13 14.22 10.84
N ALA A 309 14.07 15.24 11.71
CA ALA A 309 13.80 16.62 11.31
C ALA A 309 14.90 17.18 10.38
N ALA A 310 16.17 16.90 10.68
CA ALA A 310 17.30 17.28 9.84
C ALA A 310 17.21 16.61 8.45
N ASN A 311 16.94 15.31 8.39
CA ASN A 311 16.76 14.59 7.14
C ASN A 311 15.53 15.08 6.34
N ALA A 312 14.42 15.40 7.01
CA ALA A 312 13.23 15.97 6.37
C ALA A 312 13.58 17.26 5.62
N ASN A 313 14.35 18.16 6.23
CA ASN A 313 14.78 19.41 5.59
C ASN A 313 15.65 19.15 4.34
N LEU A 314 16.53 18.15 4.39
CA LEU A 314 17.35 17.76 3.23
C LEU A 314 16.47 17.26 2.07
N PHE A 315 15.48 16.41 2.36
CA PHE A 315 14.55 15.91 1.34
C PHE A 315 13.64 17.02 0.79
N ARG A 316 13.14 17.94 1.61
CA ARG A 316 12.37 19.12 1.13
C ARG A 316 13.20 19.97 0.17
N ASN A 317 14.47 20.21 0.48
CA ASN A 317 15.38 20.96 -0.39
C ASN A 317 15.59 20.23 -1.73
N LEU A 318 15.79 18.90 -1.72
CA LEU A 318 15.90 18.11 -2.94
C LEU A 318 14.61 18.11 -3.77
N ILE A 319 13.46 17.94 -3.13
CA ILE A 319 12.15 17.98 -3.79
C ILE A 319 11.95 19.33 -4.49
N ASN A 320 12.22 20.45 -3.79
CA ASN A 320 12.08 21.78 -4.36
C ASN A 320 13.03 21.99 -5.55
N ALA A 321 14.29 21.54 -5.44
CA ALA A 321 15.24 21.62 -6.54
C ALA A 321 14.78 20.82 -7.77
N ARG A 322 14.28 19.59 -7.57
CA ARG A 322 13.74 18.75 -8.65
C ARG A 322 12.47 19.32 -9.27
N VAL A 323 11.57 19.90 -8.48
CA VAL A 323 10.37 20.56 -9.00
C VAL A 323 10.78 21.72 -9.92
N ASN A 324 11.76 22.52 -9.50
CA ASN A 324 12.29 23.63 -10.28
C ASN A 324 13.04 23.17 -11.54
N GLU A 325 13.75 22.04 -11.49
CA GLU A 325 14.38 21.47 -12.69
C GLU A 325 13.35 20.88 -13.66
N ASN A 326 12.34 20.18 -13.14
CA ASN A 326 11.31 19.55 -13.96
C ASN A 326 10.39 20.55 -14.64
N SER A 327 10.15 21.72 -14.03
CA SER A 327 9.41 22.80 -14.68
C SER A 327 10.13 23.36 -15.92
N CYS A 328 11.45 23.15 -16.01
CA CYS A 328 12.27 23.59 -17.13
C CYS A 328 12.42 22.55 -18.23
N TRP A 329 11.95 21.30 -18.06
CA TRP A 329 11.98 20.28 -19.11
C TRP A 329 10.60 20.12 -19.79
N LEU A 330 10.59 20.05 -21.12
CA LEU A 330 9.38 19.81 -21.92
C LEU A 330 9.57 18.69 -22.97
N PRO A 331 8.87 17.53 -22.85
CA PRO A 331 8.06 17.17 -21.68
C PRO A 331 8.95 17.10 -20.42
N PRO A 332 8.36 17.17 -19.22
CA PRO A 332 9.13 16.90 -18.01
C PRO A 332 9.79 15.53 -18.11
N ASP A 333 11.09 15.46 -17.85
CA ASP A 333 11.87 14.22 -17.94
C ASP A 333 11.25 13.14 -17.02
N GLU A 334 10.82 12.02 -17.60
CA GLU A 334 10.11 10.97 -16.89
C GLU A 334 10.99 10.34 -15.77
N ASN A 335 12.31 10.23 -15.99
CA ASN A 335 13.23 9.76 -14.96
C ASN A 335 13.33 10.75 -13.80
N HIS A 336 13.22 12.04 -14.08
CA HIS A 336 13.22 13.05 -13.04
C HIS A 336 11.91 13.07 -12.25
N ILE A 337 10.77 12.81 -12.89
CA ILE A 337 9.48 12.65 -12.21
C ILE A 337 9.49 11.43 -11.28
N LYS A 338 9.98 10.28 -11.75
CA LYS A 338 10.10 9.07 -10.94
C LYS A 338 10.92 9.33 -9.66
N ARG A 339 12.10 9.93 -9.82
CA ARG A 339 12.97 10.30 -8.69
C ARG A 339 12.33 11.31 -7.73
N LEU A 340 11.57 12.28 -8.26
CA LEU A 340 10.82 13.23 -7.42
C LEU A 340 9.79 12.50 -6.52
N ASN A 341 9.11 11.48 -7.05
CA ASN A 341 8.17 10.69 -6.25
C ASN A 341 8.88 9.81 -5.22
N GLU A 342 10.02 9.21 -5.57
CA GLU A 342 10.88 8.49 -4.61
C GLU A 342 11.31 9.40 -3.45
N ASP A 343 11.71 10.65 -3.75
CA ASP A 343 12.11 11.62 -2.71
C ASP A 343 10.93 12.06 -1.83
N ARG A 344 9.71 12.18 -2.38
CA ARG A 344 8.49 12.46 -1.60
C ARG A 344 8.13 11.33 -0.65
N ILE A 345 8.30 10.07 -1.09
CA ILE A 345 8.12 8.90 -0.24
C ILE A 345 9.18 8.89 0.86
N ALA A 346 10.44 9.20 0.53
CA ALA A 346 11.49 9.30 1.54
C ALA A 346 11.21 10.38 2.59
N LEU A 347 10.68 11.54 2.18
CA LEU A 347 10.26 12.62 3.08
C LEU A 347 9.13 12.17 4.02
N SER A 348 8.14 11.42 3.52
CA SER A 348 7.00 10.99 4.35
C SER A 348 7.44 10.09 5.51
N TYR A 349 8.50 9.30 5.35
CA TYR A 349 9.11 8.55 6.46
C TYR A 349 9.81 9.42 7.50
N CYS A 350 10.16 10.67 7.16
CA CYS A 350 10.76 11.63 8.09
C CYS A 350 9.72 12.40 8.90
N GLU A 351 8.56 12.65 8.31
CA GLU A 351 7.48 13.45 8.90
C GLU A 351 6.48 12.62 9.72
N ASN A 352 6.42 11.31 9.47
CA ASN A 352 5.68 10.32 10.26
C ASN A 352 6.65 9.49 11.12
#